data_AF-A0A7V4KP24-F1
#
_entry.id   AF-A0A7V4KP24-F1
#
_cell.length_a   1.000
_cell.length_b   1.000
_cell.length_c   1.000
_cell.angle_alpha   90.00
_cell.angle_beta   90.00
_cell.angle_gamma   90.00
#
_symmetry.space_group_name_H-M   'P 1'
#
loop_
_entity.id
_entity.type
_entity.pdbx_description
1 polymer ?
#
loop_
_entity_poly.entity_id
_entity_poly.type
_entity_poly.pdbx_seq_one_letter_code
_entity_poly.pdbx_strand_id
1 'polypeptide(L)'
;APARDLLRQLALGLVAGGAAGNLVDRFRSARGVVDFIDVGVGALRWPTFNVADIAVSCGAIALAISLWREDQQRAGSPATS
;
A
#
# COMPACT_ATOMS: atom_id res chain seq x y z
N ALA A 1 11.52 -13.61 12.71
CA ALA A 1 10.21 -14.20 13.06
C ALA A 1 9.34 -14.23 11.80
N PRO A 2 8.76 -15.38 11.45
CA PRO A 2 8.13 -15.61 10.13
C PRO A 2 7.00 -14.63 9.80
N ALA A 3 6.27 -14.14 10.81
CA ALA A 3 5.21 -13.16 10.62
C ALA A 3 5.69 -11.80 10.06
N ARG A 4 6.96 -11.46 10.26
CA ARG A 4 7.53 -10.19 9.82
C ARG A 4 7.90 -10.21 8.35
N ASP A 5 8.49 -11.32 7.92
CA ASP A 5 8.78 -11.57 6.52
C ASP A 5 7.48 -11.62 5.73
N LEU A 6 6.44 -12.23 6.30
CA LEU A 6 5.09 -12.24 5.72
C LEU A 6 4.49 -10.83 5.60
N LEU A 7 4.55 -9.99 6.64
CA LEU A 7 4.03 -8.62 6.57
C LEU A 7 4.72 -7.81 5.46
N ARG A 8 6.05 -7.92 5.36
CA ARG A 8 6.84 -7.23 4.33
C ARG A 8 6.52 -7.76 2.93
N GLN A 9 6.41 -9.08 2.76
CA GLN A 9 6.03 -9.70 1.48
C GLN A 9 4.62 -9.30 1.05
N LEU A 10 3.65 -9.31 1.97
CA LEU A 10 2.28 -8.86 1.69
C LEU A 10 2.25 -7.37 1.34
N ALA A 11 2.99 -6.53 2.06
CA ALA A 11 3.08 -5.10 1.78
C ALA A 11 3.61 -4.84 0.36
N LEU A 12 4.71 -5.50 -0.02
CA LEU A 12 5.28 -5.40 -1.36
C LEU A 12 4.32 -5.94 -2.43
N GLY A 13 3.66 -7.06 -2.16
CA GLY A 13 2.66 -7.64 -3.06
C GLY A 13 1.46 -6.73 -3.29
N LEU A 14 0.98 -6.06 -2.25
CA LEU A 14 -0.11 -5.09 -2.33
C LEU A 14 0.26 -3.85 -3.16
N VAL A 15 1.44 -3.27 -2.91
CA VAL A 15 1.93 -2.11 -3.67
C VAL A 15 2.16 -2.49 -5.14
N ALA A 16 2.86 -3.59 -5.39
CA ALA A 16 3.15 -4.04 -6.76
C ALA A 16 1.88 -4.43 -7.51
N GLY A 17 0.97 -5.17 -6.87
CA GLY A 17 -0.30 -5.60 -7.44
C GLY A 17 -1.23 -4.42 -7.76
N GLY A 18 -1.35 -3.45 -6.86
CA GLY A 18 -2.13 -2.24 -7.11
C GLY A 18 -1.54 -1.38 -8.23
N ALA A 19 -0.22 -1.15 -8.21
CA ALA A 19 0.46 -0.42 -9.28
C ALA A 19 0.30 -1.11 -10.65
N ALA A 20 0.47 -2.43 -10.69
CA ALA A 20 0.26 -3.23 -11.90
C ALA A 20 -1.20 -3.18 -12.38
N GLY A 21 -2.18 -3.24 -11.47
CA GLY A 21 -3.60 -3.11 -11.80
C GLY A 21 -3.91 -1.79 -12.49
N ASN A 22 -3.46 -0.68 -11.90
CA ASN A 22 -3.62 0.65 -12.49
C ASN A 22 -2.88 0.81 -13.83
N LEU A 23 -1.73 0.15 -13.99
CA LEU A 23 -0.97 0.17 -15.24
C LEU A 23 -1.70 -0.62 -16.34
N VAL A 24 -2.19 -1.82 -16.02
CA VAL A 24 -2.97 -2.66 -16.94
C VAL A 24 -4.25 -1.95 -17.37
N ASP A 25 -4.91 -1.25 -16.46
CA ASP A 25 -6.14 -0.52 -16.78
C ASP A 25 -5.87 0.61 -17.79
N ARG A 26 -4.76 1.34 -17.62
CA ARG A 26 -4.27 2.35 -18.60
C ARG A 26 -3.95 1.76 -19.97
N PHE A 27 -3.43 0.54 -20.03
CA PHE A 27 -3.13 -0.12 -21.31
C PHE A 27 -4.37 -0.69 -22.01
N ARG A 28 -5.36 -1.14 -21.25
CA ARG A 28 -6.59 -1.74 -21.80
C ARG A 28 -7.64 -0.70 -22.16
N SER A 29 -7.65 0.44 -21.48
CA SER A 29 -8.60 1.51 -21.70
C SER A 29 -7.90 2.75 -22.24
N ALA A 30 -8.21 3.14 -23.48
CA ALA A 30 -7.75 4.41 -24.06
C ALA A 30 -8.27 5.64 -23.27
N ARG A 31 -9.22 5.46 -22.34
CA ARG A 31 -9.77 6.50 -21.46
C ARG A 31 -9.03 6.62 -20.12
N GLY A 32 -8.01 5.81 -19.87
CA GLY A 32 -7.24 5.82 -18.62
C GLY A 32 -7.79 4.86 -17.55
N VAL A 33 -7.38 5.10 -16.31
CA VAL A 33 -7.80 4.30 -15.13
C VAL A 33 -9.26 4.58 -14.80
N VAL A 34 -10.02 3.53 -14.48
CA VAL A 34 -11.41 3.64 -14.06
C VAL A 34 -11.48 3.83 -12.54
N ASP A 35 -11.81 5.05 -12.13
CA ASP A 35 -12.10 5.38 -10.74
C ASP A 35 -13.61 5.23 -10.49
N PHE A 36 -13.99 4.42 -9.51
CA PHE A 36 -15.40 4.07 -9.27
C PHE A 36 -15.84 4.19 -7.80
N ILE A 37 -14.92 4.43 -6.88
CA ILE A 37 -15.21 4.59 -5.46
C ILE A 37 -15.20 6.09 -5.14
N ASP A 38 -16.37 6.63 -4.80
CA ASP A 38 -16.56 8.04 -4.46
C ASP A 38 -17.14 8.15 -3.04
N VAL A 39 -16.44 8.85 -2.15
CA VAL A 39 -16.76 8.93 -0.72
C VAL A 39 -16.76 10.40 -0.29
N GLY A 40 -17.82 10.87 0.36
CA GLY A 40 -17.93 12.26 0.78
C GLY A 40 -19.31 12.64 1.32
N VAL A 41 -19.40 13.79 2.00
CA VAL A 41 -20.66 14.36 2.50
C VAL A 41 -20.80 15.79 1.99
N GLY A 42 -21.88 16.06 1.26
CA GLY A 42 -22.16 17.38 0.68
C GLY A 42 -21.04 17.84 -0.25
N ALA A 43 -20.51 19.04 0.00
CA ALA A 43 -19.41 19.62 -0.75
C ALA A 43 -18.02 19.05 -0.36
N LEU A 44 -17.91 18.37 0.78
CA LEU A 44 -16.66 17.75 1.21
C LEU A 44 -16.59 16.32 0.66
N ARG A 45 -15.99 16.17 -0.51
CA ARG A 45 -15.76 14.87 -1.16
C ARG A 45 -14.29 14.52 -1.21
N TRP A 46 -13.99 13.28 -0.87
CA TRP A 46 -12.69 12.69 -1.12
C TRP A 46 -12.53 12.46 -2.63
N PRO A 47 -11.32 12.64 -3.21
CA PRO A 47 -11.08 12.31 -4.61
C PRO A 47 -11.50 10.88 -4.93
N THR A 48 -12.17 10.65 -6.06
CA THR A 48 -12.56 9.30 -6.48
C THR A 48 -11.33 8.41 -6.63
N PHE A 49 -11.44 7.15 -6.24
CA PHE A 49 -10.34 6.18 -6.27
C PHE A 49 -10.84 4.80 -6.68
N ASN A 50 -9.92 3.86 -6.84
CA ASN A 50 -10.25 2.47 -7.15
C ASN A 50 -9.60 1.47 -6.19
N VAL A 51 -9.84 0.17 -6.43
CA VAL A 51 -9.29 -0.90 -5.60
C VAL A 51 -7.76 -1.00 -5.69
N ALA A 52 -7.16 -0.63 -6.82
CA ALA A 52 -5.71 -0.58 -6.96
C ALA A 52 -5.09 0.51 -6.08
N ASP A 53 -5.72 1.68 -5.95
CA ASP A 53 -5.28 2.74 -5.04
C ASP A 53 -5.39 2.33 -3.57
N ILE A 54 -6.45 1.58 -3.21
CA ILE A 54 -6.59 0.99 -1.88
C ILE A 54 -5.43 0.01 -1.62
N ALA A 55 -5.15 -0.88 -2.58
CA ALA A 55 -4.07 -1.85 -2.44
C ALA A 55 -2.71 -1.17 -2.26
N VAL A 56 -2.41 -0.14 -3.06
CA VAL A 56 -1.18 0.65 -2.91
C VAL A 56 -1.13 1.33 -1.54
N SER A 57 -2.21 1.96 -1.11
CA SER A 57 -2.27 2.68 0.18
C SER A 57 -2.09 1.74 1.36
N CYS A 58 -2.81 0.61 1.40
CA CYS A 58 -2.68 -0.41 2.43
C CYS A 58 -1.28 -1.04 2.44
N GLY A 59 -0.72 -1.33 1.26
CA GLY A 59 0.63 -1.87 1.13
C GLY A 59 1.70 -0.89 1.63
N ALA A 60 1.57 0.40 1.31
CA ALA A 60 2.49 1.44 1.78
C ALA A 60 2.45 1.58 3.32
N ILE A 61 1.25 1.60 3.91
CA ILE A 61 1.08 1.64 5.37
C ILE A 61 1.69 0.39 6.03
N ALA A 62 1.44 -0.80 5.48
CA ALA A 62 1.99 -2.05 6.00
C ALA A 62 3.53 -2.07 5.91
N LEU A 63 4.11 -1.56 4.81
CA LEU A 63 5.56 -1.45 4.64
C LEU A 63 6.18 -0.48 5.65
N ALA A 64 5.55 0.69 5.85
CA ALA A 64 5.99 1.67 6.83
C ALA A 64 5.99 1.09 8.25
N ILE A 65 4.92 0.36 8.62
CA ILE A 65 4.84 -0.35 9.91
C ILE A 65 5.95 -1.40 10.01
N SER A 66 6.21 -2.17 8.96
CA SER A 66 7.28 -3.19 8.97
C SER A 66 8.65 -2.56 9.22
N LEU A 67 8.95 -1.46 8.52
CA LEU A 67 10.22 -0.72 8.65
C LEU A 67 10.36 -0.10 10.04
N TRP A 68 9.31 0.55 10.54
CA TRP A 68 9.35 1.16 11.87
C TRP A 68 9.58 0.12 12.97
N ARG A 69 8.93 -1.05 12.89
CA ARG A 69 9.19 -2.13 13.85
C ARG A 69 10.65 -2.60 13.78
N GLU A 70 11.27 -2.61 12.59
CA GLU A 70 12.67 -3.05 12.41
C GLU A 70 13.63 -2.11 13.09
N ASP A 71 13.40 -0.81 12.96
CA ASP A 71 14.17 0.22 13.63
C ASP A 71 14.12 0.08 15.16
N GLN A 72 12.92 -0.10 15.73
CA GLN A 72 12.74 -0.28 17.18
C GLN A 72 13.47 -1.50 17.74
N GLN A 73 13.63 -2.57 16.95
CA GLN A 73 14.39 -3.74 17.39
C GLN A 73 15.90 -3.54 17.31
N ARG A 74 16.37 -2.74 16.35
CA ARG A 74 17.78 -2.34 16.28
C ARG A 74 18.14 -1.42 17.44
N ALA A 75 17.28 -0.44 17.74
CA ALA A 75 17.46 0.46 18.89
C ALA A 75 17.38 -0.27 20.24
N GLY A 76 16.55 -1.31 20.34
CA GLY A 76 16.40 -2.15 21.54
C GLY A 76 17.43 -3.28 21.67
N SER A 77 18.32 -3.48 20.70
CA SER A 77 19.43 -4.43 20.79
C SER A 77 20.68 -3.67 21.24
N PRO A 78 21.01 -3.61 22.55
CA PRO A 78 22.24 -2.97 22.98
C PRO A 78 23.40 -3.76 22.37
N ALA A 79 24.34 -3.04 21.78
CA ALA A 79 25.60 -3.58 21.28
C ALA A 79 26.21 -4.49 22.35
N THR A 80 26.06 -5.80 22.16
CA THR A 80 26.65 -6.83 23.02
C THR A 80 27.41 -7.77 22.11
N SER A 81 28.60 -7.34 21.72
CA SER A 81 29.90 -7.97 21.99
C SER A 81 31.00 -7.24 21.24
#